data_AF-A0A4U5M3H7-F1
#
_entry.id   AF-A0A4U5M3H7-F1
#
_cell.length_a   1.000
_cell.length_b   1.000
_cell.length_c   1.000
_cell.angle_alpha   90.00
_cell.angle_beta   90.00
_cell.angle_gamma   90.00
#
_symmetry.space_group_name_H-M   'P 1'
#
loop_
_entity.id
_entity.type
_entity.pdbx_description
1 polymer ?
#
loop_
_entity_poly.entity_id
_entity_poly.type
_entity_poly.pdbx_seq_one_letter_code
_entity_poly.pdbx_strand_id
1 'polypeptide(L)'
;MDIAKEILAILNVKPDNLRFCRGRIDVLEACLNGNDRYRDMFNVLLDHKTYLSMTLFTRSEQLLNEAHKHHLAYIGRFEFLHTVVSLSCILKNNEGHVDFCLKTSFPSIKDYYLKLLTKGKEVADYNATSELPNFACTSSLISHYLRHGQPEGLSLSEYLNTVTTILWKRPPKPLRRRYPAEHKKFRRTDNIASINGKTQPKNRLWRLITKKIHGKTRGTFVDQICSICFCDLSWNE
;
A
#
# COMPACT_ATOMS: atom_id res chain seq x y z
N MET A 1 -13.59 16.46 7.40
CA MET A 1 -12.93 17.74 7.71
C MET A 1 -11.63 17.43 8.45
N ASP A 2 -10.46 17.69 7.91
CA ASP A 2 -10.17 18.06 6.53
C ASP A 2 -8.73 17.66 6.20
N ILE A 3 -8.50 16.35 5.99
CA ILE A 3 -7.19 15.76 5.66
C ILE A 3 -6.47 16.60 4.59
N ALA A 4 -7.22 17.11 3.60
CA ALA A 4 -6.68 18.02 2.59
C ALA A 4 -6.12 19.31 3.19
N LYS A 5 -6.86 20.00 4.08
CA LYS A 5 -6.35 21.21 4.77
C LYS A 5 -5.14 20.90 5.64
N GLU A 6 -5.13 19.77 6.33
CA GLU A 6 -4.00 19.39 7.18
C GLU A 6 -2.74 19.14 6.35
N ILE A 7 -2.85 18.38 5.25
CA ILE A 7 -1.74 18.19 4.31
C ILE A 7 -1.26 19.53 3.74
N LEU A 8 -2.18 20.40 3.31
CA LEU A 8 -1.83 21.73 2.79
C LEU A 8 -1.12 22.60 3.84
N ALA A 9 -1.57 22.55 5.09
CA ALA A 9 -0.96 23.29 6.19
C ALA A 9 0.44 22.77 6.52
N ILE A 10 0.65 21.45 6.56
CA ILE A 10 1.96 20.85 6.80
C ILE A 10 2.94 21.21 5.68
N LEU A 11 2.48 21.13 4.42
CA LEU A 11 3.32 21.42 3.26
C LEU A 11 3.53 22.92 3.03
N ASN A 12 2.67 23.78 3.62
CA ASN A 12 2.61 25.22 3.40
C ASN A 12 2.54 25.58 1.89
N VAL A 13 1.61 24.94 1.17
CA VAL A 13 1.40 25.15 -0.27
C VAL A 13 -0.06 25.41 -0.61
N LYS A 14 -0.32 25.92 -1.82
CA LYS A 14 -1.67 26.04 -2.38
C LYS A 14 -2.14 24.71 -3.00
N PRO A 15 -3.45 24.45 -3.10
CA PRO A 15 -4.00 23.23 -3.71
C PRO A 15 -3.42 22.90 -5.09
N ASP A 16 -3.27 23.89 -5.97
CA ASP A 16 -2.78 23.69 -7.34
C ASP A 16 -1.33 23.19 -7.41
N ASN A 17 -0.55 23.35 -6.34
CA ASN A 17 0.81 22.83 -6.25
C ASN A 17 0.87 21.31 -6.05
N LEU A 18 -0.25 20.65 -5.74
CA LEU A 18 -0.32 19.19 -5.55
C LEU A 18 -0.83 18.44 -6.79
N ARG A 19 -0.42 18.93 -7.97
CA ARG A 19 -0.67 18.31 -9.26
C ARG A 19 0.62 17.73 -9.83
N PHE A 20 0.63 16.42 -10.07
CA PHE A 20 1.81 15.66 -10.49
C PHE A 20 1.55 14.90 -11.81
N CYS A 21 2.63 14.35 -12.38
CA CYS A 21 2.65 13.61 -13.63
C CYS A 21 2.08 14.43 -14.78
N ARG A 22 2.64 15.63 -14.99
CA ARG A 22 2.17 16.62 -15.99
C ARG A 22 0.70 17.02 -15.78
N GLY A 23 0.28 17.18 -14.53
CA GLY A 23 -1.08 17.58 -14.16
C GLY A 23 -2.13 16.47 -14.24
N ARG A 24 -1.77 15.23 -14.60
CA ARG A 24 -2.70 14.09 -14.67
C ARG A 24 -3.19 13.62 -13.31
N ILE A 25 -2.46 13.95 -12.25
CA ILE A 25 -2.76 13.49 -10.90
C ILE A 25 -2.93 14.70 -9.99
N ASP A 26 -4.18 15.04 -9.71
CA ASP A 26 -4.54 15.86 -8.55
C ASP A 26 -4.59 14.96 -7.31
N VAL A 27 -3.72 15.24 -6.34
CA VAL A 27 -3.63 14.49 -5.07
C VAL A 27 -4.85 14.74 -4.20
N LEU A 28 -5.32 15.99 -4.12
CA LEU A 28 -6.37 16.41 -3.21
C LEU A 28 -7.76 16.05 -3.70
N GLU A 29 -7.96 15.85 -5.01
CA GLU A 29 -9.24 15.41 -5.58
C GLU A 29 -9.78 14.15 -4.87
N ALA A 30 -8.90 13.24 -4.44
CA ALA A 30 -9.30 12.06 -3.66
C ALA A 30 -9.93 12.40 -2.30
N CYS A 31 -9.43 13.44 -1.63
CA CYS A 31 -9.98 13.94 -0.37
C CYS A 31 -11.31 14.68 -0.60
N LEU A 32 -11.36 15.50 -1.65
CA LEU A 32 -12.53 16.33 -1.97
C LEU A 32 -13.74 15.49 -2.39
N ASN A 33 -13.51 14.40 -3.10
CA ASN A 33 -14.57 13.50 -3.56
C ASN A 33 -15.03 12.48 -2.49
N GLY A 34 -14.52 12.59 -1.24
CA GLY A 34 -14.90 11.69 -0.15
C GLY A 34 -14.55 10.21 -0.40
N ASN A 35 -13.54 9.94 -1.25
CA ASN A 35 -13.23 8.59 -1.66
C ASN A 35 -12.39 7.89 -0.58
N ASP A 36 -13.07 7.14 0.28
CA ASP A 36 -12.50 6.35 1.38
C ASP A 36 -11.37 5.40 0.95
N ARG A 37 -11.26 5.06 -0.35
CA ARG A 37 -10.15 4.26 -0.88
C ARG A 37 -8.78 4.89 -0.62
N TYR A 38 -8.72 6.22 -0.56
CA TYR A 38 -7.47 6.95 -0.39
C TYR A 38 -7.24 7.43 1.03
N ARG A 39 -8.29 7.45 1.85
CA ARG A 39 -8.25 7.92 3.24
C ARG A 39 -7.19 7.19 4.08
N ASP A 40 -7.09 5.87 3.92
CA ASP A 40 -6.08 5.06 4.59
C ASP A 40 -4.65 5.49 4.24
N MET A 41 -4.37 5.77 2.96
CA MET A 41 -3.06 6.25 2.54
C MET A 41 -2.75 7.63 3.13
N PHE A 42 -3.72 8.54 3.17
CA PHE A 42 -3.51 9.85 3.77
C PHE A 42 -3.30 9.80 5.28
N ASN A 43 -4.04 8.95 5.99
CA ASN A 43 -3.83 8.74 7.42
C ASN A 43 -2.38 8.29 7.70
N VAL A 44 -1.87 7.33 6.90
CA VAL A 44 -0.46 6.90 7.03
C VAL A 44 0.51 8.06 6.79
N LEU A 45 0.23 8.94 5.82
CA LEU A 45 1.08 10.11 5.57
C LEU A 45 1.03 11.12 6.72
N LEU A 46 -0.12 11.31 7.36
CA LEU A 46 -0.28 12.17 8.53
C LEU A 46 0.39 11.58 9.78
N ASP A 47 0.32 10.26 9.97
CA ASP A 47 1.07 9.55 11.01
C ASP A 47 2.59 9.71 10.80
N HIS A 48 3.01 9.89 9.54
CA HIS A 48 4.38 10.12 9.11
C HIS A 48 4.64 11.60 8.80
N LYS A 49 3.95 12.53 9.47
CA LYS A 49 4.02 13.99 9.18
C LYS A 49 5.43 14.57 9.14
N THR A 50 6.37 14.02 9.90
CA THR A 50 7.79 14.45 9.88
C THR A 50 8.46 14.23 8.53
N TYR A 51 7.96 13.30 7.71
CA TYR A 51 8.46 12.98 6.38
C TYR A 51 7.63 13.62 5.26
N LEU A 52 6.52 14.27 5.59
CA LEU A 52 5.60 14.85 4.62
C LEU A 52 6.13 16.19 4.10
N SER A 53 6.70 16.19 2.89
CA SER A 53 7.26 17.39 2.25
C SER A 53 6.97 17.41 0.75
N MET A 54 7.10 18.58 0.11
CA MET A 54 7.00 18.68 -1.35
C MET A 54 8.07 17.81 -2.05
N THR A 55 9.27 17.72 -1.45
CA THR A 55 10.33 16.84 -1.96
C THR A 55 9.90 15.37 -1.95
N LEU A 56 9.16 14.90 -0.92
CA LEU A 56 8.61 13.55 -0.90
C LEU A 56 7.75 13.31 -2.14
N PHE A 57 6.79 14.18 -2.43
CA PHE A 57 5.89 14.03 -3.58
C PHE A 57 6.63 14.09 -4.92
N THR A 58 7.54 15.05 -5.11
CA THR A 58 8.35 15.15 -6.33
C THR A 58 9.21 13.91 -6.55
N ARG A 59 9.80 13.36 -5.48
CA ARG A 59 10.58 12.11 -5.57
C ARG A 59 9.69 10.90 -5.85
N SER A 60 8.50 10.84 -5.29
CA SER A 60 7.52 9.80 -5.62
C SER A 60 7.05 9.87 -7.07
N GLU A 61 6.90 11.07 -7.64
CA GLU A 61 6.64 11.24 -9.08
C GLU A 61 7.77 10.66 -9.92
N GLN A 62 9.02 10.95 -9.56
CA GLN A 62 10.19 10.38 -10.25
C GLN A 62 10.21 8.85 -10.16
N LEU A 63 9.94 8.28 -8.98
CA LEU A 63 9.85 6.83 -8.79
C LEU A 63 8.74 6.21 -9.64
N LEU A 64 7.54 6.80 -9.65
CA LEU A 64 6.42 6.28 -10.43
C LEU A 64 6.70 6.35 -11.93
N ASN A 65 7.26 7.46 -12.41
CA ASN A 65 7.63 7.61 -13.81
C ASN A 65 8.71 6.59 -14.22
N GLU A 66 9.69 6.33 -13.35
CA GLU A 66 10.71 5.32 -13.62
C GLU A 66 10.11 3.91 -13.62
N ALA A 67 9.33 3.55 -12.61
CA ALA A 67 8.62 2.27 -12.55
C ALA A 67 7.72 2.05 -13.79
N HIS A 68 7.09 3.11 -14.29
CA HIS A 68 6.29 3.06 -15.50
C HIS A 68 7.12 2.76 -16.75
N LYS A 69 8.32 3.36 -16.90
CA LYS A 69 9.24 3.05 -18.02
C LYS A 69 9.66 1.59 -18.02
N HIS A 70 9.83 0.99 -16.84
CA HIS A 70 10.17 -0.43 -16.69
C HIS A 70 8.94 -1.37 -16.72
N HIS A 71 7.75 -0.86 -17.07
CA HIS A 71 6.50 -1.63 -17.11
C HIS A 71 6.12 -2.29 -15.77
N LEU A 72 6.54 -1.71 -14.65
CA LEU A 72 6.24 -2.19 -13.30
C LEU A 72 5.00 -1.52 -12.67
N ALA A 73 4.57 -0.39 -13.23
CA ALA A 73 3.54 0.49 -12.67
C ALA A 73 2.77 1.25 -13.77
N TYR A 74 1.52 1.63 -13.47
CA TYR A 74 0.74 2.56 -14.29
C TYR A 74 0.73 3.97 -13.70
N ILE A 75 0.76 4.99 -14.55
CA ILE A 75 0.58 6.38 -14.12
C ILE A 75 -0.90 6.60 -13.78
N GLY A 76 -1.20 6.68 -12.48
CA GLY A 76 -2.52 7.02 -11.99
C GLY A 76 -2.50 7.33 -10.50
N ARG A 77 -3.52 8.06 -10.03
CA ARG A 77 -3.62 8.55 -8.64
C ARG A 77 -3.44 7.45 -7.59
N PHE A 78 -3.98 6.26 -7.85
CA PHE A 78 -3.90 5.14 -6.93
C PHE A 78 -2.47 4.62 -6.77
N GLU A 79 -1.73 4.45 -7.87
CA GLU A 79 -0.34 4.04 -7.80
C GLU A 79 0.58 5.14 -7.27
N PHE A 80 0.29 6.40 -7.62
CA PHE A 80 1.03 7.53 -7.11
C PHE A 80 0.95 7.62 -5.58
N LEU A 81 -0.24 7.57 -5.00
CA LEU A 81 -0.40 7.64 -3.54
C LEU A 81 0.24 6.43 -2.83
N HIS A 82 0.17 5.24 -3.40
CA HIS A 82 0.90 4.09 -2.86
C HIS A 82 2.42 4.26 -2.97
N THR A 83 2.93 4.91 -4.03
CA THR A 83 4.35 5.24 -4.18
C THR A 83 4.78 6.28 -3.12
N VAL A 84 3.96 7.29 -2.85
CA VAL A 84 4.20 8.29 -1.78
C VAL A 84 4.25 7.61 -0.42
N VAL A 85 3.27 6.77 -0.10
CA VAL A 85 3.26 6.01 1.16
C VAL A 85 4.46 5.08 1.27
N SER A 86 4.83 4.38 0.19
CA SER A 86 5.99 3.49 0.18
C SER A 86 7.28 4.25 0.49
N LEU A 87 7.50 5.39 -0.16
CA LEU A 87 8.66 6.23 0.07
C LEU A 87 8.68 6.77 1.51
N SER A 88 7.54 7.23 2.02
CA SER A 88 7.40 7.69 3.41
C SER A 88 7.77 6.57 4.41
N CYS A 89 7.32 5.34 4.18
CA CYS A 89 7.67 4.19 5.02
C CYS A 89 9.17 3.85 4.94
N ILE A 90 9.77 3.90 3.75
CA ILE A 90 11.21 3.68 3.58
C ILE A 90 12.01 4.70 4.39
N LEU A 91 11.64 5.98 4.34
CA LEU A 91 12.32 7.03 5.11
C LEU A 91 12.17 6.81 6.61
N LYS A 92 10.95 6.49 7.08
CA LYS A 92 10.68 6.21 8.49
C LYS A 92 11.49 5.03 9.01
N ASN A 93 11.53 3.93 8.26
CA ASN A 93 12.20 2.71 8.68
C ASN A 93 13.74 2.83 8.66
N ASN A 94 14.30 3.88 8.04
CA ASN A 94 15.74 4.14 7.99
C ASN A 94 16.16 5.35 8.84
N GLU A 95 15.27 5.87 9.72
CA GLU A 95 15.50 6.97 10.68
C GLU A 95 16.30 8.18 10.13
N GLY A 96 16.13 8.48 8.85
CA GLY A 96 16.95 9.49 8.18
C GLY A 96 16.36 10.91 8.23
N HIS A 97 17.23 11.92 8.22
CA HIS A 97 16.83 13.29 7.88
C HIS A 97 16.26 13.31 6.45
N VAL A 98 14.95 13.57 6.33
CA VAL A 98 14.15 13.51 5.08
C VAL A 98 14.88 14.15 3.90
N ASP A 99 15.31 15.39 4.09
CA ASP A 99 15.93 16.19 3.05
C ASP A 99 17.29 15.64 2.62
N PHE A 100 18.09 15.17 3.58
CA PHE A 100 19.37 14.54 3.30
C PHE A 100 19.17 13.24 2.51
N CYS A 101 18.24 12.37 2.96
CA CYS A 101 17.98 11.10 2.30
C CYS A 101 17.39 11.28 0.89
N LEU A 102 16.46 12.21 0.70
CA LEU A 102 15.82 12.46 -0.59
C LEU A 102 16.67 13.28 -1.57
N LYS A 103 17.77 13.89 -1.12
CA LYS A 103 18.73 14.60 -1.97
C LYS A 103 19.95 13.72 -2.27
N THR A 104 20.58 13.19 -1.23
CA THR A 104 21.88 12.48 -1.32
C THR A 104 21.71 10.98 -1.54
N SER A 105 20.77 10.35 -0.85
CA SER A 105 20.58 8.88 -0.88
C SER A 105 19.45 8.43 -1.82
N PHE A 106 18.82 9.35 -2.55
CA PHE A 106 17.68 9.05 -3.40
C PHE A 106 17.98 8.00 -4.49
N PRO A 107 19.16 7.99 -5.15
CA PRO A 107 19.49 6.91 -6.08
C PRO A 107 19.39 5.51 -5.45
N SER A 108 19.95 5.33 -4.26
CA SER A 108 19.87 4.04 -3.54
C SER A 108 18.45 3.69 -3.11
N ILE A 109 17.65 4.67 -2.67
CA ILE A 109 16.23 4.47 -2.35
C ILE A 109 15.43 4.06 -3.60
N LYS A 110 15.70 4.71 -4.74
CA LYS A 110 15.09 4.38 -6.02
C LYS A 110 15.41 2.94 -6.42
N ASP A 111 16.68 2.55 -6.38
CA ASP A 111 17.10 1.20 -6.76
C ASP A 111 16.48 0.14 -5.84
N TYR A 112 16.42 0.43 -4.54
CA TYR A 112 15.73 -0.43 -3.56
C TYR A 112 14.24 -0.57 -3.87
N TYR A 113 13.54 0.54 -4.13
CA TYR A 113 12.12 0.54 -4.45
C TYR A 113 11.81 -0.21 -5.76
N LEU A 114 12.60 0.01 -6.81
CA LEU A 114 12.46 -0.70 -8.08
C LEU A 114 12.71 -2.20 -7.92
N LYS A 115 13.71 -2.59 -7.13
CA LYS A 115 13.96 -4.01 -6.81
C LYS A 115 12.77 -4.65 -6.07
N LEU A 116 12.15 -3.92 -5.14
CA LEU A 116 10.92 -4.38 -4.49
C LEU A 116 9.77 -4.53 -5.49
N LEU A 117 9.56 -3.57 -6.38
CA LEU A 117 8.52 -3.66 -7.41
C LEU A 117 8.73 -4.84 -8.35
N THR A 118 9.96 -5.09 -8.82
CA THR A 118 10.27 -6.25 -9.66
C THR A 118 9.91 -7.55 -8.95
N LYS A 119 10.38 -7.73 -7.70
CA LYS A 119 10.01 -8.91 -6.89
C LYS A 119 8.52 -9.00 -6.64
N GLY A 120 7.86 -7.88 -6.35
CA GLY A 120 6.42 -7.81 -6.15
C GLY A 120 5.65 -8.25 -7.40
N LYS A 121 6.13 -7.87 -8.58
CA LYS A 121 5.56 -8.28 -9.86
C LYS A 121 5.74 -9.78 -10.10
N GLU A 122 6.93 -10.33 -9.86
CA GLU A 122 7.18 -11.78 -9.97
C GLU A 122 6.20 -12.59 -9.09
N VAL A 123 6.04 -12.17 -7.83
CA VAL A 123 5.14 -12.84 -6.88
C VAL A 123 3.67 -12.65 -7.28
N ALA A 124 3.29 -11.46 -7.77
CA ALA A 124 1.95 -11.20 -8.27
C ALA A 124 1.61 -12.04 -9.51
N ASP A 125 2.56 -12.17 -10.44
CA ASP A 125 2.39 -12.98 -11.65
C ASP A 125 2.22 -14.47 -11.28
N TYR A 126 3.00 -14.97 -10.30
CA TYR A 126 2.81 -16.33 -9.75
C TYR A 126 1.42 -16.53 -9.12
N ASN A 127 0.93 -15.57 -8.32
CA ASN A 127 -0.41 -15.69 -7.75
C ASN A 127 -1.49 -15.67 -8.83
N ALA A 128 -1.31 -14.87 -9.88
CA ALA A 128 -2.25 -14.82 -10.99
C ALA A 128 -2.31 -16.16 -11.74
N THR A 129 -1.17 -16.81 -12.01
CA THR A 129 -1.14 -18.13 -12.66
C THR A 129 -1.65 -19.24 -11.76
N SER A 130 -1.53 -19.10 -10.45
CA SER A 130 -2.00 -20.07 -9.45
C SER A 130 -3.43 -19.80 -8.96
N GLU A 131 -4.17 -18.89 -9.61
CA GLU A 131 -5.53 -18.46 -9.24
C GLU A 131 -5.67 -17.99 -7.78
N LEU A 132 -4.58 -17.49 -7.19
CA LEU A 132 -4.56 -16.96 -5.85
C LEU A 132 -4.97 -15.47 -5.85
N PRO A 133 -5.59 -14.98 -4.76
CA PRO A 133 -5.92 -13.58 -4.60
C PRO A 133 -4.70 -12.67 -4.77
N ASN A 134 -4.90 -11.52 -5.39
CA ASN A 134 -3.85 -10.55 -5.64
C ASN A 134 -4.28 -9.11 -5.36
N PHE A 135 -3.31 -8.23 -5.08
CA PHE A 135 -3.56 -6.79 -5.00
C PHE A 135 -4.00 -6.23 -6.34
N ALA A 136 -4.63 -5.05 -6.33
CA ALA A 136 -5.05 -4.37 -7.56
C ALA A 136 -3.87 -3.98 -8.46
N CYS A 137 -2.70 -3.70 -7.86
CA CYS A 137 -1.46 -3.39 -8.56
C CYS A 137 -0.26 -3.62 -7.62
N THR A 138 0.92 -3.76 -8.21
CA THR A 138 2.17 -4.03 -7.48
C THR A 138 2.51 -2.91 -6.50
N SER A 139 2.32 -1.65 -6.87
CA SER A 139 2.53 -0.49 -5.99
C SER A 139 1.72 -0.59 -4.68
N SER A 140 0.49 -1.14 -4.76
CA SER A 140 -0.35 -1.37 -3.59
C SER A 140 0.21 -2.48 -2.69
N LEU A 141 0.66 -3.60 -3.27
CA LEU A 141 1.36 -4.66 -2.54
C LEU A 141 2.58 -4.11 -1.78
N ILE A 142 3.46 -3.37 -2.47
CA ILE A 142 4.69 -2.81 -1.87
C ILE A 142 4.36 -1.85 -0.74
N SER A 143 3.37 -0.97 -0.94
CA SER A 143 2.91 -0.05 0.09
C SER A 143 2.35 -0.77 1.33
N HIS A 144 1.61 -1.86 1.17
CA HIS A 144 1.16 -2.68 2.30
C HIS A 144 2.33 -3.36 3.01
N TYR A 145 3.25 -3.97 2.26
CA TYR A 145 4.42 -4.65 2.81
C TYR A 145 5.33 -3.71 3.62
N LEU A 146 5.58 -2.50 3.13
CA LEU A 146 6.45 -1.52 3.79
C LEU A 146 5.84 -0.88 5.04
N ARG A 147 4.52 -0.64 5.04
CA ARG A 147 3.81 -0.07 6.21
C ARG A 147 3.91 -0.92 7.46
N HIS A 148 4.07 -2.22 7.27
CA HIS A 148 4.24 -3.17 8.36
C HIS A 148 5.70 -3.38 8.75
N GLY A 149 6.59 -2.45 8.36
CA GLY A 149 8.00 -2.50 8.71
C GLY A 149 8.75 -3.67 8.09
N GLN A 150 8.32 -4.19 6.94
CA GLN A 150 8.80 -5.46 6.37
C GLN A 150 8.63 -6.59 7.39
N PRO A 151 7.36 -7.02 7.62
CA PRO A 151 6.94 -7.73 8.82
C PRO A 151 7.96 -8.79 9.23
N GLU A 152 8.65 -8.57 10.35
CA GLU A 152 9.70 -9.42 10.95
C GLU A 152 10.49 -10.30 9.99
N GLY A 153 11.07 -9.69 8.95
CA GLY A 153 11.96 -10.39 8.02
C GLY A 153 11.26 -11.35 7.06
N LEU A 154 9.94 -11.26 6.91
CA LEU A 154 9.22 -11.90 5.81
C LEU A 154 9.64 -11.27 4.49
N SER A 155 9.91 -12.11 3.50
CA SER A 155 10.03 -11.69 2.11
C SER A 155 8.66 -11.31 1.53
N LEU A 156 8.65 -10.61 0.39
CA LEU A 156 7.43 -10.31 -0.36
C LEU A 156 6.65 -11.59 -0.74
N SER A 157 7.35 -12.67 -1.07
CA SER A 157 6.72 -13.97 -1.39
C SER A 157 6.03 -14.56 -0.17
N GLU A 158 6.67 -14.56 1.00
CA GLU A 158 6.05 -15.03 2.25
C GLU A 158 4.84 -14.17 2.63
N TYR A 159 4.97 -12.85 2.47
CA TYR A 159 3.91 -11.90 2.78
C TYR A 159 2.68 -12.03 1.86
N LEU A 160 2.87 -12.16 0.54
CA LEU A 160 1.75 -12.24 -0.39
C LEU A 160 1.24 -13.68 -0.57
N ASN A 161 2.11 -14.69 -0.58
CA ASN A 161 1.70 -16.07 -0.90
C ASN A 161 1.37 -16.84 0.38
N THR A 162 2.32 -16.90 1.32
CA THR A 162 2.18 -17.75 2.51
C THR A 162 1.12 -17.21 3.47
N VAL A 163 1.19 -15.92 3.83
CA VAL A 163 0.19 -15.31 4.73
C VAL A 163 -1.21 -15.39 4.11
N THR A 164 -1.35 -15.05 2.83
CA THR A 164 -2.64 -15.16 2.14
C THR A 164 -3.16 -16.59 2.15
N THR A 165 -2.31 -17.59 1.85
CA THR A 165 -2.70 -19.01 1.85
C THR A 165 -3.18 -19.48 3.22
N ILE A 166 -2.47 -19.10 4.30
CA ILE A 166 -2.87 -19.42 5.68
C ILE A 166 -4.24 -18.80 5.98
N LEU A 167 -4.38 -17.51 5.72
CA LEU A 167 -5.63 -16.78 5.98
C LEU A 167 -6.78 -17.27 5.10
N TRP A 168 -6.51 -17.76 3.89
CA TRP A 168 -7.53 -18.27 2.96
C TRP A 168 -8.29 -19.49 3.49
N LYS A 169 -7.61 -20.31 4.31
CA LYS A 169 -8.21 -21.46 4.98
C LYS A 169 -9.26 -21.08 6.03
N ARG A 170 -9.32 -19.79 6.42
CA ARG A 170 -10.28 -19.29 7.40
C ARG A 170 -11.59 -18.88 6.70
N PRO A 171 -12.76 -19.17 7.32
CA PRO A 171 -14.04 -18.80 6.73
C PRO A 171 -14.15 -17.28 6.59
N PRO A 172 -14.60 -16.76 5.44
CA PRO A 172 -14.73 -15.33 5.21
C PRO A 172 -15.86 -14.74 6.06
N LYS A 173 -15.59 -13.62 6.74
CA LYS A 173 -16.61 -12.82 7.43
C LYS A 173 -16.90 -11.56 6.60
N PRO A 174 -18.16 -11.26 6.26
CA PRO A 174 -18.48 -10.04 5.53
C PRO A 174 -18.15 -8.81 6.37
N LEU A 175 -17.57 -7.78 5.75
CA LEU A 175 -17.46 -6.47 6.36
C LEU A 175 -18.72 -5.66 6.07
N ARG A 176 -19.17 -4.89 7.07
CA ARG A 176 -20.27 -3.94 6.91
C ARG A 176 -19.87 -2.90 5.87
N ARG A 177 -20.72 -2.72 4.86
CA ARG A 177 -20.55 -1.64 3.87
C ARG A 177 -20.70 -0.30 4.57
N ARG A 178 -19.84 0.65 4.22
CA ARG A 178 -20.01 2.04 4.68
C ARG A 178 -20.98 2.80 3.80
N TYR A 179 -20.97 2.50 2.50
CA TYR A 179 -21.81 3.16 1.50
C TYR A 179 -22.55 2.14 0.62
N PRO A 180 -23.73 2.48 0.08
CA PRO A 180 -24.49 1.59 -0.80
C PRO A 180 -23.71 1.14 -2.04
N ALA A 181 -22.91 2.03 -2.62
CA ALA A 181 -22.11 1.78 -3.83
C ALA A 181 -20.81 1.00 -3.57
N GLU A 182 -20.45 0.70 -2.32
CA GLU A 182 -19.20 0.00 -2.01
C GLU A 182 -19.31 -1.50 -2.32
N HIS A 183 -18.27 -2.05 -2.97
CA HIS A 183 -18.17 -3.51 -3.15
C HIS A 183 -18.26 -4.23 -1.81
N LYS A 184 -18.94 -5.39 -1.78
CA LYS A 184 -18.95 -6.25 -0.60
C LYS A 184 -17.52 -6.76 -0.34
N LYS A 185 -16.99 -6.46 0.84
CA LYS A 185 -15.68 -6.89 1.30
C LYS A 185 -15.82 -8.06 2.28
N PHE A 186 -14.80 -8.88 2.33
CA PHE A 186 -14.70 -10.04 3.21
C PHE A 186 -13.39 -9.98 3.97
N ARG A 187 -13.44 -10.32 5.26
CA ARG A 187 -12.29 -10.38 6.15
C ARG A 187 -12.04 -11.82 6.57
N ARG A 188 -10.79 -12.25 6.50
CA ARG A 188 -10.28 -13.48 7.10
C ARG A 188 -9.22 -13.11 8.13
N THR A 189 -9.23 -13.74 9.29
CA THR A 189 -8.33 -13.38 10.39
C THR A 189 -7.76 -14.61 11.05
N ASP A 190 -6.50 -14.53 11.50
CA ASP A 190 -5.84 -15.61 12.22
C ASP A 190 -4.69 -15.11 13.08
N ASN A 191 -4.41 -15.84 14.16
CA ASN A 191 -3.17 -15.67 14.93
C ASN A 191 -2.13 -16.62 14.34
N ILE A 192 -1.16 -16.07 13.62
CA ILE A 192 -0.15 -16.85 12.91
C ILE A 192 1.09 -16.90 13.80
N ALA A 193 1.41 -18.06 14.38
CA ALA A 193 2.56 -18.22 15.27
C ALA A 193 3.90 -18.27 14.51
N SER A 194 3.90 -18.78 13.28
CA SER A 194 5.09 -18.89 12.43
C SER A 194 4.74 -18.84 10.95
N ILE A 195 5.63 -18.28 10.13
CA ILE A 195 5.53 -18.25 8.67
C ILE A 195 6.85 -18.80 8.11
N ASN A 196 6.81 -19.94 7.41
CA ASN A 196 8.00 -20.64 6.89
C ASN A 196 9.12 -20.81 7.94
N GLY A 197 8.77 -21.21 9.16
CA GLY A 197 9.73 -21.39 10.26
C GLY A 197 10.18 -20.11 10.96
N LYS A 198 9.78 -18.92 10.48
CA LYS A 198 10.02 -17.65 11.16
C LYS A 198 8.93 -17.39 12.19
N THR A 199 9.30 -17.39 13.46
CA THR A 199 8.40 -17.03 14.56
C THR A 199 7.84 -15.62 14.32
N GLN A 200 6.54 -15.46 14.58
CA GLN A 200 5.88 -14.16 14.59
C GLN A 200 5.53 -13.79 16.04
N PRO A 201 5.26 -12.51 16.36
CA PRO A 201 5.03 -12.13 17.74
C PRO A 201 3.81 -12.80 18.29
N LYS A 202 3.93 -13.16 19.56
CA LYS A 202 2.80 -13.61 20.35
C LYS A 202 1.74 -12.51 20.32
N ASN A 203 0.50 -12.92 20.08
CA ASN A 203 -0.67 -12.04 20.03
C ASN A 203 -0.74 -11.09 18.82
N ARG A 204 -0.10 -11.41 17.70
CA ARG A 204 -0.31 -10.69 16.43
C ARG A 204 -1.48 -11.27 15.64
N LEU A 205 -2.57 -10.51 15.53
CA LEU A 205 -3.76 -10.91 14.76
C LEU A 205 -3.65 -10.42 13.32
N TRP A 206 -3.40 -11.35 12.40
CA TRP A 206 -3.36 -11.07 10.96
C TRP A 206 -4.77 -10.98 10.38
N ARG A 207 -4.93 -10.10 9.38
CA ARG A 207 -6.20 -9.80 8.71
C ARG A 207 -5.97 -9.67 7.21
N LEU A 208 -6.69 -10.47 6.42
CA LEU A 208 -6.78 -10.36 4.97
C LEU A 208 -8.16 -9.84 4.61
N ILE A 209 -8.20 -8.72 3.89
CA ILE A 209 -9.43 -8.12 3.38
C ILE A 209 -9.47 -8.29 1.87
N THR A 210 -10.48 -8.98 1.35
CA THR A 210 -10.72 -9.13 -0.09
C THR A 210 -12.06 -8.56 -0.52
N LYS A 211 -12.21 -8.32 -1.82
CA LYS A 211 -13.50 -8.07 -2.48
C LYS A 211 -13.57 -8.93 -3.75
N LYS A 212 -14.78 -9.29 -4.15
CA LYS A 212 -15.01 -9.92 -5.46
C LYS A 212 -15.05 -8.86 -6.55
N ILE A 213 -14.29 -9.07 -7.62
CA ILE A 213 -14.34 -8.29 -8.85
C ILE A 213 -14.65 -9.21 -10.03
N HIS A 214 -15.17 -8.66 -11.12
CA HIS A 214 -15.37 -9.43 -12.35
C HIS A 214 -14.03 -9.91 -12.89
N GLY A 215 -13.95 -11.20 -13.21
CA GLY A 215 -12.81 -11.81 -13.88
C GLY A 215 -12.75 -11.45 -15.37
N LYS A 216 -11.67 -11.88 -16.03
CA LYS A 216 -11.50 -11.70 -17.48
C LYS A 216 -12.54 -12.49 -18.30
N THR A 217 -13.04 -13.59 -17.73
CA THR A 217 -14.07 -14.42 -18.35
C THR A 217 -15.44 -13.95 -17.89
N ARG A 218 -16.38 -13.79 -18.84
CA ARG A 218 -17.73 -13.35 -18.53
C ARG A 218 -18.39 -14.30 -17.52
N GLY A 219 -18.90 -13.73 -16.42
CA GLY A 219 -19.54 -14.49 -15.34
C GLY A 219 -18.60 -15.05 -14.28
N THR A 220 -17.28 -14.95 -14.43
CA THR A 220 -16.35 -15.33 -13.37
C THR A 220 -16.07 -14.16 -12.43
N PHE A 221 -15.79 -14.48 -11.17
CA PHE A 221 -15.35 -13.52 -10.17
C PHE A 221 -13.99 -13.94 -9.64
N VAL A 222 -13.10 -12.96 -9.46
CA VAL A 222 -11.81 -13.16 -8.80
C VAL A 222 -11.78 -12.36 -7.51
N ASP A 223 -11.13 -12.92 -6.50
CA ASP A 223 -10.89 -12.22 -5.23
C ASP A 223 -9.69 -11.27 -5.39
N GLN A 224 -9.95 -9.98 -5.22
CA GLN A 224 -8.91 -8.96 -5.15
C GLN A 224 -8.62 -8.63 -3.69
N ILE A 225 -7.34 -8.68 -3.33
CA ILE A 225 -6.83 -8.21 -2.04
C ILE A 225 -6.98 -6.68 -1.99
N CYS A 226 -7.70 -6.23 -0.98
CA CYS A 226 -7.81 -4.81 -0.63
C CYS A 226 -6.77 -4.43 0.43
N SER A 227 -6.46 -5.35 1.35
CA SER A 227 -5.49 -5.13 2.42
C SER A 227 -5.03 -6.45 2.99
N ILE A 228 -3.75 -6.51 3.34
CA ILE A 228 -3.20 -7.41 4.36
C ILE A 228 -2.67 -6.50 5.47
N CYS A 229 -3.06 -6.78 6.70
CA CYS A 229 -2.59 -6.05 7.88
C CYS A 229 -2.60 -6.94 9.12
N PHE A 230 -1.94 -6.48 10.18
CA PHE A 230 -2.06 -7.06 11.50
C PHE A 230 -2.16 -5.97 12.55
N CYS A 231 -2.67 -6.35 13.72
CA CYS A 231 -2.58 -5.56 14.93
C CYS A 231 -1.96 -6.44 16.02
N ASP A 232 -1.03 -5.88 16.78
CA ASP A 232 -0.56 -6.53 18.00
C ASP A 232 -1.67 -6.35 19.04
N LEU A 233 -2.22 -7.44 19.58
CA LEU A 233 -3.34 -7.41 20.53
C LEU A 233 -2.97 -6.79 21.89
N SER A 234 -1.72 -6.32 22.06
CA SER A 234 -1.36 -5.40 23.14
C SER A 234 -2.02 -4.03 23.00
N TRP A 235 -2.58 -3.72 21.81
CA TRP A 235 -3.51 -2.62 21.59
C TRP A 235 -4.91 -3.10 21.96
N ASN A 236 -5.23 -3.01 23.25
CA ASN A 236 -6.61 -3.13 23.71
C ASN A 236 -7.41 -1.92 23.21
N GLU A 237 -8.29 -2.15 22.23
CA GLU A 237 -9.55 -1.41 22.10
C GLU A 237 -10.70 -2.38 22.39
#